data_AF-A0A956N0H1-F1
#
_entry.id   AF-A0A956N0H1-F1
#
_cell.length_a   1.000
_cell.length_b   1.000
_cell.length_c   1.000
_cell.angle_alpha   90.00
_cell.angle_beta   90.00
_cell.angle_gamma   90.00
#
_symmetry.space_group_name_H-M   'P 1'
#
loop_
_entity.id
_entity.type
_entity.pdbx_description
1 polymer ?
#
loop_
_entity_poly.entity_id
_entity_poly.type
_entity_poly.pdbx_seq_one_letter_code
_entity_poly.pdbx_strand_id
1 'polypeptide(L)'
;FIFSLGGTSYGMSEETLAFYALVTATMMAAGFDSLTAVATIALGAGSGVLGSTVNPFLVSTSIDSLKVVGIATNQAVVIGIGVALWLSSLLISIFFVMNYAKKVKNDKEASILSQREYDNAKEAFMDNNEVTIEFTTKRKVVVWLFAISFIVMILGVIPWERFGITIFKETAFLTGEPLGNWWFSELAVWFTLMAIIIGIVYGFNEKEIVSAIIDGAAEMVGVALIIGISRGVSFIMSATNLDVYVLNRASTALTGMSPILFTNMAFLIYIALAFLIPSTSGLASLSVPIFGPLAQTLGFAPEIVISILSAGSGLVNLITPTSGVIMGGLAISKVEYTTWVKFVTKIVICIYISSAIILSIGMMLIK
;
A
#
# COMPACT_ATOMS: atom_id res chain seq x y z
N PHE A 1 10.10 3.54 9.73
CA PHE A 1 10.34 4.10 8.38
C PHE A 1 10.94 3.13 7.37
N ILE A 2 11.78 2.14 7.73
CA ILE A 2 12.23 1.09 6.76
C ILE A 2 11.03 0.36 6.14
N PHE A 3 9.94 0.16 6.90
CA PHE A 3 8.67 -0.37 6.42
C PHE A 3 8.09 0.36 5.19
N SER A 4 8.50 1.60 4.90
CA SER A 4 8.09 2.32 3.69
C SER A 4 8.55 1.63 2.40
N LEU A 5 9.70 0.94 2.44
CA LEU A 5 10.19 0.13 1.32
C LEU A 5 9.25 -1.04 1.05
N GLY A 6 8.79 -1.73 2.09
CA GLY A 6 7.76 -2.78 1.96
C GLY A 6 6.43 -2.22 1.48
N GLY A 7 6.02 -1.06 1.99
CA GLY A 7 4.81 -0.37 1.56
C GLY A 7 4.81 -0.02 0.06
N THR A 8 5.88 0.59 -0.46
CA THR A 8 5.93 1.02 -1.87
C THR A 8 6.07 -0.15 -2.84
N SER A 9 6.77 -1.21 -2.42
CA SER A 9 7.13 -2.32 -3.29
C SER A 9 6.10 -3.43 -3.30
N TYR A 10 5.50 -3.77 -2.17
CA TYR A 10 4.55 -4.89 -2.08
C TYR A 10 3.32 -4.61 -1.22
N GLY A 11 3.15 -3.38 -0.72
CA GLY A 11 1.97 -3.03 0.05
C GLY A 11 1.98 -3.54 1.49
N MET A 12 3.13 -3.57 2.16
CA MET A 12 3.38 -4.14 3.51
C MET A 12 2.57 -3.52 4.69
N SER A 13 1.33 -3.09 4.52
CA SER A 13 0.59 -2.46 5.63
C SER A 13 0.19 -3.50 6.67
N GLU A 14 -0.38 -4.62 6.25
CA GLU A 14 -0.95 -5.65 7.10
C GLU A 14 0.11 -6.38 7.91
N GLU A 15 1.26 -6.69 7.32
CA GLU A 15 2.36 -7.38 7.98
C GLU A 15 3.04 -6.52 9.06
N THR A 16 2.85 -5.19 9.01
CA THR A 16 3.40 -4.31 10.05
C THR A 16 2.81 -4.55 11.42
N LEU A 17 1.58 -5.11 11.51
CA LEU A 17 0.90 -5.40 12.78
C LEU A 17 1.76 -6.24 13.73
N ALA A 18 2.52 -7.20 13.20
CA ALA A 18 3.41 -8.06 13.97
C ALA A 18 4.55 -7.30 14.66
N PHE A 19 4.90 -6.10 14.18
CA PHE A 19 6.03 -5.32 14.67
C PHE A 19 5.64 -4.23 15.67
N TYR A 20 4.35 -3.90 15.82
CA TYR A 20 3.93 -2.80 16.71
C TYR A 20 4.34 -3.03 18.16
N ALA A 21 4.13 -4.23 18.70
CA ALA A 21 4.50 -4.55 20.08
C ALA A 21 6.01 -4.37 20.32
N LEU A 22 6.82 -5.05 19.51
CA LEU A 22 8.29 -5.02 19.62
C LEU A 22 8.86 -3.60 19.47
N VAL A 23 8.42 -2.86 18.45
CA VAL A 23 8.92 -1.51 18.20
C VAL A 23 8.43 -0.54 19.28
N THR A 24 7.20 -0.72 19.79
CA THR A 24 6.68 0.07 20.90
C THR A 24 7.52 -0.13 22.16
N ALA A 25 7.77 -1.38 22.55
CA ALA A 25 8.65 -1.69 23.68
C ALA A 25 10.05 -1.08 23.51
N THR A 26 10.65 -1.24 22.33
CA THR A 26 11.98 -0.69 22.04
C THR A 26 12.01 0.84 22.10
N MET A 27 11.00 1.50 21.54
CA MET A 27 10.90 2.97 21.53
C MET A 27 10.68 3.53 22.94
N MET A 28 9.81 2.89 23.73
CA MET A 28 9.57 3.30 25.12
C MET A 28 10.82 3.12 25.98
N ALA A 29 11.51 1.99 25.85
CA ALA A 29 12.79 1.74 26.51
C ALA A 29 13.87 2.77 26.11
N ALA A 30 13.87 3.23 24.85
CA ALA A 30 14.77 4.27 24.35
C ALA A 30 14.40 5.70 24.80
N GLY A 31 13.33 5.85 25.58
CA GLY A 31 12.89 7.14 26.12
C GLY A 31 11.92 7.90 25.21
N PHE A 32 11.33 7.26 24.20
CA PHE A 32 10.18 7.80 23.46
C PHE A 32 8.87 7.34 24.09
N ASP A 33 7.74 7.62 23.44
CA ASP A 33 6.42 7.13 23.82
C ASP A 33 5.87 6.14 22.78
N SER A 34 4.76 5.48 23.11
CA SER A 34 4.11 4.51 22.22
C SER A 34 3.58 5.15 20.93
N LEU A 35 3.15 6.41 20.98
CA LEU A 35 2.73 7.14 19.79
C LEU A 35 3.88 7.30 18.77
N THR A 36 5.11 7.53 19.23
CA THR A 36 6.28 7.62 18.35
C THR A 36 6.50 6.31 17.59
N ALA A 37 6.30 5.16 18.25
CA ALA A 37 6.40 3.85 17.62
C ALA A 37 5.30 3.65 16.57
N VAL A 38 4.04 3.88 16.94
CA VAL A 38 2.89 3.81 16.02
C VAL A 38 3.12 4.67 14.80
N ALA A 39 3.48 5.95 15.00
CA ALA A 39 3.69 6.89 13.92
C ALA A 39 4.84 6.45 12.99
N THR A 40 5.92 5.91 13.54
CA THR A 40 7.08 5.44 12.76
C THR A 40 6.74 4.24 11.86
N ILE A 41 5.83 3.37 12.30
CA ILE A 41 5.36 2.21 11.54
C ILE A 41 4.27 2.63 10.57
N ALA A 42 3.15 3.15 11.09
CA ALA A 42 1.95 3.49 10.32
C ALA A 42 2.25 4.47 9.19
N LEU A 43 2.94 5.59 9.50
CA LEU A 43 3.30 6.57 8.47
C LEU A 43 4.43 6.06 7.57
N GLY A 44 5.29 5.18 8.07
CA GLY A 44 6.33 4.55 7.25
C GLY A 44 5.72 3.67 6.16
N ALA A 45 5.03 2.60 6.57
CA ALA A 45 4.38 1.68 5.64
C ALA A 45 3.34 2.40 4.78
N GLY A 46 2.48 3.23 5.39
CA GLY A 46 1.43 3.96 4.68
C GLY A 46 1.95 4.99 3.67
N SER A 47 3.06 5.70 3.94
CA SER A 47 3.70 6.55 2.92
C SER A 47 4.23 5.72 1.74
N GLY A 48 4.71 4.50 2.02
CA GLY A 48 5.07 3.54 0.99
C GLY A 48 3.88 3.16 0.11
N VAL A 49 2.78 2.72 0.73
CA VAL A 49 1.55 2.34 -0.02
C VAL A 49 0.99 3.53 -0.81
N LEU A 50 1.00 4.72 -0.23
CA LEU A 50 0.58 5.96 -0.89
C LEU A 50 1.38 6.21 -2.17
N GLY A 51 2.71 6.09 -2.10
CA GLY A 51 3.60 6.14 -3.25
C GLY A 51 3.95 4.75 -3.78
N SER A 52 2.94 3.94 -4.11
CA SER A 52 3.15 2.60 -4.66
C SER A 52 3.94 2.65 -5.97
N THR A 53 5.05 1.91 -6.05
CA THR A 53 5.90 1.83 -7.25
C THR A 53 5.62 0.56 -8.02
N VAL A 54 5.87 -0.60 -7.39
CA VAL A 54 5.65 -1.92 -7.97
C VAL A 54 4.71 -2.79 -7.13
N ASN A 55 4.02 -2.18 -6.16
CA ASN A 55 3.01 -2.82 -5.32
C ASN A 55 1.95 -3.56 -6.17
N PRO A 56 1.89 -4.90 -6.12
CA PRO A 56 1.00 -5.67 -6.97
C PRO A 56 -0.47 -5.50 -6.60
N PHE A 57 -0.79 -5.20 -5.34
CA PHE A 57 -2.16 -5.03 -4.88
C PHE A 57 -2.82 -3.77 -5.43
N LEU A 58 -2.02 -2.73 -5.72
CA LEU A 58 -2.51 -1.47 -6.26
C LEU A 58 -2.13 -1.28 -7.72
N VAL A 59 -0.84 -1.30 -8.04
CA VAL A 59 -0.33 -0.99 -9.39
C VAL A 59 -0.71 -2.09 -10.37
N SER A 60 -0.40 -3.34 -10.07
CA SER A 60 -0.72 -4.45 -10.99
C SER A 60 -2.22 -4.63 -11.16
N THR A 61 -3.01 -4.56 -10.08
CA THR A 61 -4.48 -4.60 -10.14
C THR A 61 -5.06 -3.47 -10.99
N SER A 62 -4.54 -2.26 -10.87
CA SER A 62 -5.01 -1.11 -11.66
C SER A 62 -4.66 -1.26 -13.14
N ILE A 63 -3.45 -1.75 -13.44
CA ILE A 63 -3.02 -2.03 -14.81
C ILE A 63 -3.88 -3.15 -15.43
N ASP A 64 -4.19 -4.22 -14.69
CA ASP A 64 -5.11 -5.27 -15.17
C ASP A 64 -6.50 -4.69 -15.47
N SER A 65 -7.00 -3.84 -14.58
CA SER A 65 -8.29 -3.18 -14.73
C SER A 65 -8.36 -2.28 -15.98
N LEU A 66 -7.25 -1.62 -16.34
CA LEU A 66 -7.15 -0.85 -17.59
C LEU A 66 -7.04 -1.75 -18.82
N LYS A 67 -6.31 -2.86 -18.73
CA LYS A 67 -6.23 -3.85 -19.82
C LYS A 67 -7.59 -4.43 -20.18
N VAL A 68 -8.45 -4.68 -19.19
CA VAL A 68 -9.84 -5.17 -19.40
C VAL A 68 -10.65 -4.22 -20.30
N VAL A 69 -10.38 -2.92 -20.25
CA VAL A 69 -11.03 -1.90 -21.08
C VAL A 69 -10.16 -1.46 -22.27
N GLY A 70 -9.15 -2.26 -22.64
CA GLY A 70 -8.32 -2.05 -23.83
C GLY A 70 -7.26 -0.95 -23.71
N ILE A 71 -6.98 -0.48 -22.49
CA ILE A 71 -6.00 0.60 -22.25
C ILE A 71 -4.67 0.00 -21.84
N ALA A 72 -3.66 0.17 -22.70
CA ALA A 72 -2.27 -0.14 -22.37
C ALA A 72 -1.67 0.98 -21.53
N THR A 73 -0.84 0.62 -20.54
CA THR A 73 -0.19 1.58 -19.65
C THR A 73 1.31 1.44 -19.62
N ASN A 74 1.97 2.57 -19.40
CA ASN A 74 3.40 2.65 -19.16
C ASN A 74 3.69 2.56 -17.65
N GLN A 75 3.98 1.34 -17.18
CA GLN A 75 4.34 1.11 -15.78
C GLN A 75 5.54 1.95 -15.29
N ALA A 76 6.48 2.33 -16.17
CA ALA A 76 7.60 3.18 -15.77
C ALA A 76 7.16 4.58 -15.34
N VAL A 77 6.10 5.13 -15.96
CA VAL A 77 5.49 6.41 -15.55
C VAL A 77 4.86 6.28 -14.17
N VAL A 78 4.10 5.20 -13.94
CA VAL A 78 3.49 4.91 -12.64
C VAL A 78 4.56 4.80 -11.55
N ILE A 79 5.65 4.09 -11.83
CA ILE A 79 6.81 3.98 -10.91
C ILE A 79 7.41 5.36 -10.64
N GLY A 80 7.66 6.17 -11.67
CA GLY A 80 8.27 7.50 -11.52
C GLY A 80 7.46 8.43 -10.61
N ILE A 81 6.13 8.46 -10.80
CA ILE A 81 5.22 9.24 -9.95
C ILE A 81 5.11 8.61 -8.56
N GLY A 82 5.04 7.29 -8.48
CA GLY A 82 5.04 6.53 -7.23
C GLY A 82 6.25 6.88 -6.35
N VAL A 83 7.45 6.95 -6.94
CA VAL A 83 8.68 7.39 -6.24
C VAL A 83 8.55 8.82 -5.73
N ALA A 84 8.04 9.74 -6.54
CA ALA A 84 7.87 11.13 -6.13
C ALA A 84 6.90 11.27 -4.95
N LEU A 85 5.74 10.58 -5.01
CA LEU A 85 4.74 10.53 -3.94
C LEU A 85 5.27 9.84 -2.68
N TRP A 86 6.03 8.75 -2.85
CA TRP A 86 6.61 8.00 -1.75
C TRP A 86 7.63 8.85 -1.00
N LEU A 87 8.60 9.42 -1.71
CA LEU A 87 9.65 10.22 -1.08
C LEU A 87 9.07 11.48 -0.44
N SER A 88 8.11 12.16 -1.07
CA SER A 88 7.51 13.37 -0.50
C SER A 88 6.73 13.05 0.79
N SER A 89 5.85 12.05 0.75
CA SER A 89 5.05 11.64 1.92
C SER A 89 5.92 11.06 3.04
N LEU A 90 6.96 10.31 2.70
CA LEU A 90 7.92 9.76 3.65
C LEU A 90 8.73 10.88 4.34
N LEU A 91 9.23 11.87 3.59
CA LEU A 91 10.00 12.98 4.15
C LEU A 91 9.14 13.85 5.07
N ILE A 92 7.90 14.15 4.68
CA ILE A 92 6.93 14.84 5.54
C ILE A 92 6.71 14.03 6.82
N SER A 93 6.45 12.73 6.70
CA SER A 93 6.23 11.85 7.85
C SER A 93 7.44 11.80 8.79
N ILE A 94 8.65 11.65 8.24
CA ILE A 94 9.90 11.66 9.01
C ILE A 94 10.05 12.99 9.74
N PHE A 95 9.83 14.11 9.08
CA PHE A 95 9.97 15.43 9.68
C PHE A 95 9.07 15.60 10.91
N PHE A 96 7.77 15.30 10.77
CA PHE A 96 6.82 15.46 11.88
C PHE A 96 7.06 14.46 13.02
N VAL A 97 7.32 13.18 12.71
CA VAL A 97 7.58 12.16 13.73
C VAL A 97 8.88 12.44 14.46
N MET A 98 9.96 12.78 13.76
CA MET A 98 11.25 13.07 14.40
C MET A 98 11.17 14.34 15.26
N ASN A 99 10.43 15.36 14.83
CA ASN A 99 10.21 16.56 15.64
C ASN A 99 9.41 16.24 16.90
N TYR A 100 8.38 15.42 16.80
CA TYR A 100 7.60 14.95 17.95
C TYR A 100 8.45 14.10 18.90
N ALA A 101 9.13 13.08 18.37
CA ALA A 101 9.99 12.17 19.12
C ALA A 101 11.09 12.92 19.90
N LYS A 102 11.72 13.92 19.27
CA LYS A 102 12.72 14.78 19.96
C LYS A 102 12.11 15.57 21.12
N LYS A 103 10.89 16.10 20.97
CA LYS A 103 10.20 16.81 22.04
C LYS A 103 9.91 15.87 23.21
N VAL A 104 9.28 14.72 22.95
CA VAL A 104 8.95 13.72 23.98
C VAL A 104 10.19 13.19 24.69
N LYS A 105 11.29 13.00 23.96
CA LYS A 105 12.55 12.52 24.54
C LYS A 105 13.18 13.54 25.49
N ASN A 106 13.10 14.83 25.15
CA ASN A 106 13.66 15.90 25.97
C ASN A 106 12.75 16.27 27.15
N ASP A 107 11.44 16.19 26.95
CA ASP A 107 10.42 16.50 27.93
C ASP A 107 9.24 15.51 27.80
N LYS A 108 9.07 14.68 28.83
CA LYS A 108 8.03 13.65 28.85
C LYS A 108 6.62 14.26 28.90
N GLU A 109 6.47 15.46 29.46
CA GLU A 109 5.18 16.17 29.49
C GLU A 109 4.76 16.71 28.12
N ALA A 110 5.69 16.75 27.15
CA ALA A 110 5.39 17.13 25.78
C ALA A 110 4.69 16.01 24.98
N SER A 111 4.52 14.82 25.55
CA SER A 111 3.71 13.75 24.94
C SER A 111 2.26 14.20 24.84
N ILE A 112 1.61 13.91 23.72
CA ILE A 112 0.19 14.19 23.54
C ILE A 112 -0.71 13.06 24.03
N LEU A 113 -0.12 11.93 24.47
CA LEU A 113 -0.84 10.86 25.13
C LEU A 113 -1.46 11.39 26.43
N SER A 114 -2.68 10.96 26.74
CA SER A 114 -3.22 11.14 28.07
C SER A 114 -2.37 10.39 29.10
N GLN A 115 -2.38 10.84 30.35
CA GLN A 115 -1.67 10.14 31.43
C GLN A 115 -2.07 8.66 31.50
N ARG A 116 -3.36 8.37 31.30
CA ARG A 116 -3.90 7.00 31.25
C ARG A 116 -3.31 6.18 30.11
N GLU A 117 -3.22 6.73 28.90
CA GLU A 117 -2.59 6.05 27.77
C GLU A 117 -1.11 5.75 28.05
N TYR A 118 -0.39 6.75 28.57
CA TYR A 118 1.03 6.61 28.89
C TYR A 118 1.28 5.52 29.93
N ASP A 119 0.52 5.51 31.02
CA ASP A 119 0.65 4.52 32.09
C ASP A 119 0.29 3.11 31.60
N ASN A 120 -0.79 2.97 30.82
CA ASN A 120 -1.17 1.69 30.21
C ASN A 120 -0.10 1.14 29.26
N ALA A 121 0.49 2.00 28.43
CA ALA A 121 1.59 1.60 27.53
C ALA A 121 2.84 1.23 28.34
N LYS A 122 3.14 1.95 29.42
CA LYS A 122 4.29 1.67 30.28
C LYS A 122 4.14 0.32 30.98
N GLU A 123 2.98 0.04 31.56
CA GLU A 123 2.69 -1.25 32.18
C GLU A 123 2.80 -2.41 31.18
N ALA A 124 2.27 -2.21 29.96
CA ALA A 124 2.29 -3.22 28.92
C ALA A 124 3.70 -3.54 28.39
N PHE A 125 4.57 -2.52 28.26
CA PHE A 125 5.81 -2.64 27.47
C PHE A 125 7.11 -2.36 28.23
N MET A 126 7.06 -1.84 29.46
CA MET A 126 8.25 -1.62 30.29
C MET A 126 8.24 -2.46 31.57
N ASP A 127 7.07 -2.72 32.15
CA ASP A 127 6.97 -3.40 33.45
C ASP A 127 6.78 -4.92 33.33
N ASN A 128 6.34 -5.41 32.16
CA ASN A 128 6.29 -6.84 31.86
C ASN A 128 7.56 -7.29 31.13
N ASN A 129 8.29 -8.21 31.74
CA ASN A 129 9.30 -9.02 31.05
C ASN A 129 8.59 -9.82 29.95
N GLU A 130 8.56 -9.29 28.72
CA GLU A 130 8.01 -10.02 27.59
C GLU A 130 8.68 -11.40 27.50
N VAL A 131 7.83 -12.41 27.25
CA VAL A 131 8.25 -13.74 26.82
C VAL A 131 9.13 -13.54 25.60
N THR A 132 10.43 -13.65 25.79
CA THR A 132 11.39 -13.63 24.69
C THR A 132 11.10 -14.86 23.84
N ILE A 133 10.39 -14.66 22.73
CA ILE A 133 10.21 -15.70 21.73
C ILE A 133 11.61 -16.03 21.22
N GLU A 134 12.17 -17.16 21.65
CA GLU A 134 13.51 -17.54 21.24
C GLU A 134 13.61 -17.56 19.72
N PHE A 135 14.56 -16.80 19.19
CA PHE A 135 14.83 -16.71 17.76
C PHE A 135 15.65 -17.93 17.34
N THR A 136 14.99 -19.09 17.36
CA THR A 136 15.58 -20.40 17.02
C THR A 136 16.14 -20.39 15.61
N THR A 137 17.09 -21.29 15.33
CA THR A 137 17.68 -21.43 13.98
C THR A 137 16.61 -21.64 12.91
N LYS A 138 15.56 -22.42 13.21
CA LYS A 138 14.42 -22.61 12.30
C LYS A 138 13.69 -21.29 11.99
N ARG A 139 13.35 -20.50 13.01
CA ARG A 139 12.70 -19.19 12.84
C ARG A 139 13.58 -18.22 12.05
N LYS A 140 14.89 -18.22 12.29
CA LYS A 140 15.86 -17.44 11.50
C LYS A 140 15.83 -17.81 10.03
N VAL A 141 15.87 -19.10 9.70
CA VAL A 141 15.84 -19.56 8.31
C VAL A 141 14.50 -19.21 7.66
N VAL A 142 13.37 -19.39 8.35
CA VAL A 142 12.04 -19.01 7.83
C VAL A 142 11.97 -17.51 7.53
N VAL A 143 12.47 -16.65 8.42
CA VAL A 143 12.49 -15.19 8.19
C VAL A 143 13.35 -14.84 6.98
N TRP A 144 14.49 -15.50 6.77
CA TRP A 144 15.32 -15.31 5.58
C TRP A 144 14.64 -15.79 4.30
N LEU A 145 14.02 -16.96 4.32
CA LEU A 145 13.25 -17.47 3.17
C LEU A 145 12.12 -16.51 2.82
N PHE A 146 11.37 -16.04 3.81
CA PHE A 146 10.33 -15.04 3.64
C PHE A 146 10.88 -13.74 3.04
N ALA A 147 11.99 -13.21 3.56
CA ALA A 147 12.63 -12.01 3.00
C ALA A 147 13.10 -12.21 1.56
N ILE A 148 13.67 -13.36 1.23
CA ILE A 148 14.08 -13.73 -0.13
C ILE A 148 12.86 -13.80 -1.06
N SER A 149 11.73 -14.33 -0.60
CA SER A 149 10.49 -14.35 -1.38
C SER A 149 10.10 -12.96 -1.87
N PHE A 150 10.14 -11.96 -0.99
CA PHE A 150 9.83 -10.58 -1.36
C PHE A 150 10.89 -9.95 -2.25
N ILE A 151 12.17 -10.22 -2.03
CA ILE A 151 13.24 -9.72 -2.91
C ILE A 151 13.03 -10.25 -4.33
N VAL A 152 12.82 -11.55 -4.49
CA VAL A 152 12.58 -12.17 -5.81
C VAL A 152 11.30 -11.62 -6.43
N MET A 153 10.23 -11.45 -5.65
CA MET A 153 8.99 -10.83 -6.12
C MET A 153 9.24 -9.42 -6.68
N ILE A 154 9.97 -8.56 -5.95
CA ILE A 154 10.31 -7.20 -6.38
C ILE A 154 11.13 -7.23 -7.67
N LEU A 155 12.14 -8.11 -7.74
CA LEU A 155 12.92 -8.31 -8.96
C LEU A 155 12.05 -8.84 -10.11
N GLY A 156 11.00 -9.62 -9.83
CA GLY A 156 10.08 -10.16 -10.83
C GLY A 156 9.23 -9.10 -11.52
N VAL A 157 8.80 -8.06 -10.79
CA VAL A 157 7.81 -7.07 -11.28
C VAL A 157 8.42 -5.77 -11.82
N ILE A 158 9.70 -5.50 -11.54
CA ILE A 158 10.39 -4.30 -12.06
C ILE A 158 10.74 -4.51 -13.54
N PRO A 159 10.31 -3.65 -14.47
CA PRO A 159 10.55 -3.84 -15.91
C PRO A 159 12.00 -3.52 -16.31
N TRP A 160 12.96 -4.37 -15.91
CA TRP A 160 14.41 -4.17 -16.06
C TRP A 160 14.86 -3.85 -17.49
N GLU A 161 14.25 -4.50 -18.49
CA GLU A 161 14.60 -4.28 -19.90
C GLU A 161 14.32 -2.84 -20.34
N ARG A 162 13.29 -2.18 -19.78
CA ARG A 162 13.01 -0.77 -20.06
C ARG A 162 14.07 0.17 -19.50
N PHE A 163 14.81 -0.27 -18.48
CA PHE A 163 15.94 0.44 -17.89
C PHE A 163 17.29 0.04 -18.50
N GLY A 164 17.29 -0.78 -19.56
CA GLY A 164 18.52 -1.27 -20.21
C GLY A 164 19.25 -2.36 -19.43
N ILE A 165 18.64 -2.93 -18.38
CA ILE A 165 19.22 -3.99 -17.57
C ILE A 165 18.76 -5.34 -18.12
N THR A 166 19.70 -6.13 -18.68
CA THR A 166 19.41 -7.38 -19.39
C THR A 166 19.89 -8.64 -18.67
N ILE A 167 20.50 -8.50 -17.50
CA ILE A 167 21.04 -9.62 -16.70
C ILE A 167 19.98 -10.66 -16.29
N PHE A 168 18.71 -10.29 -16.32
CA PHE A 168 17.59 -11.13 -15.89
C PHE A 168 16.94 -11.94 -17.03
N LYS A 169 17.36 -11.77 -18.29
CA LYS A 169 16.72 -12.42 -19.45
C LYS A 169 16.72 -13.95 -19.39
N GLU A 170 17.75 -14.54 -18.80
CA GLU A 170 17.91 -16.01 -18.71
C GLU A 170 17.28 -16.61 -17.43
N THR A 171 16.39 -15.87 -16.75
CA THR A 171 15.78 -16.33 -15.48
C THR A 171 14.40 -16.96 -15.65
N ALA A 172 13.99 -17.24 -16.89
CA ALA A 172 12.68 -17.82 -17.23
C ALA A 172 12.50 -19.30 -16.81
N PHE A 173 13.51 -19.95 -16.25
CA PHE A 173 13.50 -21.39 -15.97
C PHE A 173 12.40 -21.84 -14.99
N LEU A 174 11.96 -20.96 -14.07
CA LEU A 174 10.99 -21.32 -13.03
C LEU A 174 9.56 -21.16 -13.52
N THR A 175 9.24 -20.02 -14.13
CA THR A 175 7.86 -19.61 -14.43
C THR A 175 7.57 -19.49 -15.92
N GLY A 176 8.57 -19.66 -16.79
CA GLY A 176 8.46 -19.41 -18.22
C GLY A 176 8.72 -17.96 -18.64
N GLU A 177 8.77 -17.03 -17.68
CA GLU A 177 9.01 -15.61 -17.90
C GLU A 177 10.23 -15.12 -17.10
N PRO A 178 11.12 -14.29 -17.68
CA PRO A 178 12.26 -13.75 -16.96
C PRO A 178 11.81 -12.76 -15.88
N LEU A 179 12.65 -12.61 -14.86
CA LEU A 179 12.50 -11.56 -13.85
C LEU A 179 12.44 -10.20 -14.55
N GLY A 180 11.38 -9.47 -14.25
CA GLY A 180 11.00 -8.19 -14.83
C GLY A 180 9.77 -8.24 -15.73
N ASN A 181 9.32 -9.44 -16.10
CA ASN A 181 8.08 -9.68 -16.83
C ASN A 181 7.03 -10.43 -16.00
N TRP A 182 7.27 -10.67 -14.71
CA TRP A 182 6.34 -11.45 -13.88
C TRP A 182 5.03 -10.70 -13.64
N TRP A 183 3.93 -11.44 -13.77
CA TRP A 183 2.58 -10.98 -13.46
C TRP A 183 1.95 -11.87 -12.37
N PHE A 184 0.63 -11.83 -12.24
CA PHE A 184 -0.08 -12.58 -11.20
C PHE A 184 0.18 -14.10 -11.24
N SER A 185 0.30 -14.69 -12.42
CA SER A 185 0.52 -16.15 -12.55
C SER A 185 1.89 -16.55 -12.00
N GLU A 186 2.94 -15.82 -12.38
CA GLU A 186 4.32 -16.09 -11.98
C GLU A 186 4.48 -15.82 -10.47
N LEU A 187 3.87 -14.74 -9.97
CA LEU A 187 3.82 -14.42 -8.54
C LEU A 187 3.10 -15.49 -7.73
N ALA A 188 1.96 -16.01 -8.21
CA ALA A 188 1.23 -17.08 -7.54
C ALA A 188 2.09 -18.34 -7.43
N VAL A 189 2.74 -18.75 -8.53
CA VAL A 189 3.66 -19.90 -8.52
C VAL A 189 4.79 -19.71 -7.50
N TRP A 190 5.42 -18.52 -7.49
CA TRP A 190 6.51 -18.22 -6.57
C TRP A 190 6.09 -18.26 -5.11
N PHE A 191 4.98 -17.58 -4.75
CA PHE A 191 4.51 -17.56 -3.36
C PHE A 191 3.97 -18.92 -2.90
N THR A 192 3.31 -19.68 -3.76
CA THR A 192 2.89 -21.05 -3.42
C THR A 192 4.09 -21.96 -3.19
N LEU A 193 5.10 -21.90 -4.06
CA LEU A 193 6.34 -22.66 -3.89
C LEU A 193 7.04 -22.30 -2.57
N MET A 194 7.18 -21.01 -2.28
CA MET A 194 7.81 -20.54 -1.05
C MET A 194 7.01 -20.88 0.20
N ALA A 195 5.68 -20.89 0.15
CA ALA A 195 4.83 -21.35 1.25
C ALA A 195 5.11 -22.83 1.59
N ILE A 196 5.24 -23.69 0.57
CA ILE A 196 5.59 -25.11 0.76
C ILE A 196 6.99 -25.25 1.36
N ILE A 197 8.00 -24.56 0.80
CA ILE A 197 9.39 -24.60 1.29
C ILE A 197 9.47 -24.13 2.75
N ILE A 198 8.83 -23.01 3.08
CA ILE A 198 8.79 -22.45 4.44
C ILE A 198 8.11 -23.43 5.40
N GLY A 199 6.99 -24.03 5.01
CA GLY A 199 6.30 -25.05 5.79
C GLY A 199 7.19 -26.25 6.12
N ILE A 200 7.87 -26.81 5.12
CA ILE A 200 8.80 -27.93 5.29
C ILE A 200 9.96 -27.55 6.22
N VAL A 201 10.58 -26.38 6.01
CA VAL A 201 11.72 -25.92 6.82
C VAL A 201 11.33 -25.65 8.27
N TYR A 202 10.14 -25.12 8.50
CA TYR A 202 9.62 -24.91 9.85
C TYR A 202 9.29 -26.24 10.54
N GLY A 203 8.96 -27.27 9.76
CA GLY A 203 8.65 -28.62 10.21
C GLY A 203 7.16 -28.89 10.33
N PHE A 204 6.34 -28.20 9.55
CA PHE A 204 4.92 -28.51 9.40
C PHE A 204 4.73 -29.82 8.65
N ASN A 205 3.70 -30.57 9.03
CA ASN A 205 3.22 -31.72 8.29
C ASN A 205 2.38 -31.27 7.07
N GLU A 206 2.11 -32.20 6.14
CA GLU A 206 1.38 -31.90 4.91
C GLU A 206 0.03 -31.22 5.15
N LYS A 207 -0.72 -31.68 6.16
CA LYS A 207 -2.04 -31.13 6.49
C LYS A 207 -1.94 -29.69 6.99
N GLU A 208 -0.92 -29.37 7.78
CA GLU A 208 -0.66 -28.01 8.27
C GLU A 208 -0.30 -27.07 7.11
N ILE A 209 0.55 -27.51 6.18
CA ILE A 209 0.92 -26.72 4.99
C ILE A 209 -0.31 -26.46 4.11
N VAL A 210 -1.09 -27.51 3.82
CA VAL A 210 -2.29 -27.40 2.99
C VAL A 210 -3.34 -26.51 3.66
N SER A 211 -3.54 -26.65 4.98
CA SER A 211 -4.47 -25.79 5.73
C SER A 211 -4.05 -24.33 5.63
N ALA A 212 -2.77 -24.01 5.88
CA ALA A 212 -2.29 -22.63 5.81
C ALA A 212 -2.46 -22.01 4.41
N ILE A 213 -2.25 -22.79 3.34
CA ILE A 213 -2.48 -22.33 1.97
C ILE A 213 -3.98 -22.08 1.72
N ILE A 214 -4.86 -22.98 2.17
CA ILE A 214 -6.32 -22.83 2.03
C ILE A 214 -6.81 -21.62 2.83
N ASP A 215 -6.33 -21.43 4.05
CA ASP A 215 -6.70 -20.30 4.90
C ASP A 215 -6.32 -18.97 4.24
N GLY A 216 -5.09 -18.87 3.71
CA GLY A 216 -4.67 -17.68 2.95
C GLY A 216 -5.47 -17.47 1.66
N ALA A 217 -5.83 -18.54 0.94
CA ALA A 217 -6.70 -18.44 -0.23
C ALA A 217 -8.13 -17.99 0.13
N ALA A 218 -8.65 -18.45 1.26
CA ALA A 218 -9.98 -18.09 1.76
C ALA A 218 -10.09 -16.58 2.05
N GLU A 219 -9.04 -15.97 2.59
CA GLU A 219 -8.98 -14.51 2.80
C GLU A 219 -9.09 -13.72 1.48
N MET A 220 -8.63 -14.29 0.36
CA MET A 220 -8.66 -13.66 -0.96
C MET A 220 -9.98 -13.85 -1.73
N VAL A 221 -10.90 -14.68 -1.26
CA VAL A 221 -12.19 -14.98 -1.94
C VAL A 221 -13.03 -13.71 -2.11
N GLY A 222 -13.08 -12.85 -1.09
CA GLY A 222 -13.82 -11.59 -1.16
C GLY A 222 -13.33 -10.68 -2.28
N VAL A 223 -12.00 -10.56 -2.43
CA VAL A 223 -11.37 -9.78 -3.50
C VAL A 223 -11.68 -10.39 -4.86
N ALA A 224 -11.58 -11.71 -4.99
CA ALA A 224 -11.87 -12.41 -6.24
C ALA A 224 -13.33 -12.22 -6.71
N LEU A 225 -14.31 -12.26 -5.78
CA LEU A 225 -15.71 -12.00 -6.08
C LEU A 225 -15.94 -10.57 -6.57
N ILE A 226 -15.32 -9.57 -5.93
CA ILE A 226 -15.42 -8.16 -6.34
C ILE A 226 -14.84 -7.97 -7.75
N ILE A 227 -13.69 -8.58 -8.06
CA ILE A 227 -13.08 -8.54 -9.39
C ILE A 227 -14.03 -9.17 -10.43
N GLY A 228 -14.64 -10.31 -10.11
CA GLY A 228 -15.62 -10.98 -10.98
C GLY A 228 -16.85 -10.11 -11.26
N ILE A 229 -17.42 -9.48 -10.22
CA ILE A 229 -18.54 -8.54 -10.36
C ILE A 229 -18.11 -7.33 -11.19
N SER A 230 -16.94 -6.77 -10.94
CA SER A 230 -16.42 -5.62 -11.70
C SER A 230 -16.32 -5.95 -13.20
N ARG A 231 -15.74 -7.10 -13.56
CA ARG A 231 -15.70 -7.57 -14.95
C ARG A 231 -17.09 -7.75 -15.54
N GLY A 232 -18.05 -8.27 -14.76
CA GLY A 232 -19.44 -8.37 -15.16
C GLY A 232 -20.09 -7.01 -15.44
N VAL A 233 -19.85 -6.01 -14.59
CA VAL A 233 -20.32 -4.63 -14.81
C VAL A 233 -19.71 -4.05 -16.07
N SER A 234 -18.39 -4.14 -16.26
CA SER A 234 -17.71 -3.66 -17.48
C SER A 234 -18.26 -4.35 -18.73
N PHE A 235 -18.51 -5.67 -18.66
CA PHE A 235 -19.09 -6.43 -19.76
C PHE A 235 -20.52 -5.96 -20.10
N ILE A 236 -21.39 -5.79 -19.10
CA ILE A 236 -22.76 -5.30 -19.30
C ILE A 236 -22.74 -3.88 -19.86
N MET A 237 -21.89 -3.00 -19.32
CA MET A 237 -21.75 -1.63 -19.79
C MET A 237 -21.36 -1.60 -21.27
N SER A 238 -20.39 -2.42 -21.66
CA SER A 238 -19.96 -2.56 -23.06
C SER A 238 -21.06 -3.15 -23.95
N ALA A 239 -21.71 -4.23 -23.51
CA ALA A 239 -22.80 -4.87 -24.25
C ALA A 239 -24.02 -3.94 -24.46
N THR A 240 -24.25 -3.02 -23.52
CA THR A 240 -25.37 -2.05 -23.56
C THR A 240 -24.98 -0.69 -24.17
N ASN A 241 -23.72 -0.48 -24.55
CA ASN A 241 -23.15 0.83 -24.91
C ASN A 241 -23.32 1.90 -23.82
N LEU A 242 -23.58 1.49 -22.57
CA LEU A 242 -23.70 2.41 -21.44
C LEU A 242 -22.34 3.01 -21.07
N ASP A 243 -21.25 2.26 -21.28
CA ASP A 243 -19.88 2.77 -21.21
C ASP A 243 -19.69 3.98 -22.13
N VAL A 244 -20.03 3.86 -23.40
CA VAL A 244 -19.94 4.93 -24.41
C VAL A 244 -20.86 6.09 -24.04
N TYR A 245 -22.09 5.84 -23.57
CA TYR A 245 -23.01 6.89 -23.16
C TYR A 245 -22.47 7.70 -21.96
N VAL A 246 -22.06 7.03 -20.89
CA VAL A 246 -21.52 7.67 -19.68
C VAL A 246 -20.24 8.40 -20.01
N LEU A 247 -19.34 7.76 -20.77
CA LEU A 247 -18.08 8.34 -21.19
C LEU A 247 -18.29 9.58 -22.05
N ASN A 248 -19.19 9.55 -23.03
CA ASN A 248 -19.48 10.71 -23.87
C ASN A 248 -20.10 11.85 -23.07
N ARG A 249 -21.01 11.57 -22.14
CA ARG A 249 -21.61 12.59 -21.26
C ARG A 249 -20.60 13.21 -20.32
N ALA A 250 -19.82 12.37 -19.63
CA ALA A 250 -18.78 12.81 -18.70
C ALA A 250 -17.69 13.56 -19.45
N SER A 251 -17.19 13.02 -20.55
CA SER A 251 -16.19 13.69 -21.38
C SER A 251 -16.72 15.02 -21.88
N THR A 252 -17.93 15.10 -22.45
CA THR A 252 -18.50 16.37 -22.93
C THR A 252 -18.62 17.41 -21.82
N ALA A 253 -19.03 17.00 -20.62
CA ALA A 253 -19.13 17.90 -19.46
C ALA A 253 -17.76 18.38 -18.96
N LEU A 254 -16.70 17.59 -19.20
CA LEU A 254 -15.34 17.86 -18.74
C LEU A 254 -14.40 18.31 -19.89
N THR A 255 -14.88 18.41 -21.13
CA THR A 255 -14.08 18.82 -22.28
C THR A 255 -13.56 20.25 -22.08
N GLY A 256 -12.27 20.47 -22.29
CA GLY A 256 -11.62 21.75 -22.04
C GLY A 256 -11.26 22.00 -20.58
N MET A 257 -11.49 21.02 -19.70
CA MET A 257 -11.03 21.09 -18.31
C MET A 257 -9.50 21.13 -18.23
N SER A 258 -8.99 21.96 -17.32
CA SER A 258 -7.56 21.98 -17.02
C SER A 258 -7.10 20.65 -16.42
N PRO A 259 -5.91 20.12 -16.81
CA PRO A 259 -5.29 18.94 -16.19
C PRO A 259 -5.26 19.00 -14.66
N ILE A 260 -5.00 20.20 -14.11
CA ILE A 260 -4.94 20.44 -12.66
C ILE A 260 -6.31 20.24 -12.02
N LEU A 261 -7.37 20.79 -12.62
CA LEU A 261 -8.72 20.70 -12.07
C LEU A 261 -9.23 19.25 -12.10
N PHE A 262 -9.03 18.55 -13.22
CA PHE A 262 -9.38 17.14 -13.33
C PHE A 262 -8.67 16.31 -12.27
N THR A 263 -7.36 16.51 -12.10
CA THR A 263 -6.55 15.78 -11.12
C THR A 263 -7.05 15.98 -9.70
N ASN A 264 -7.30 17.22 -9.27
CA ASN A 264 -7.74 17.50 -7.90
C ASN A 264 -9.16 17.00 -7.65
N MET A 265 -10.07 17.13 -8.63
CA MET A 265 -11.42 16.57 -8.51
C MET A 265 -11.40 15.05 -8.43
N ALA A 266 -10.63 14.38 -9.30
CA ALA A 266 -10.45 12.94 -9.24
C ALA A 266 -9.84 12.52 -7.90
N PHE A 267 -8.84 13.24 -7.39
CA PHE A 267 -8.21 12.96 -6.11
C PHE A 267 -9.20 13.06 -4.94
N LEU A 268 -10.05 14.09 -4.92
CA LEU A 268 -11.11 14.22 -3.92
C LEU A 268 -12.15 13.10 -4.01
N ILE A 269 -12.53 12.69 -5.23
CA ILE A 269 -13.44 11.56 -5.43
C ILE A 269 -12.79 10.27 -4.91
N TYR A 270 -11.52 10.04 -5.21
CA TYR A 270 -10.78 8.88 -4.72
C TYR A 270 -10.63 8.86 -3.19
N ILE A 271 -10.44 10.02 -2.55
CA ILE A 271 -10.47 10.14 -1.09
C ILE A 271 -11.86 9.75 -0.54
N ALA A 272 -12.94 10.25 -1.15
CA ALA A 272 -14.29 9.90 -0.71
C ALA A 272 -14.59 8.40 -0.90
N LEU A 273 -14.21 7.84 -2.04
CA LEU A 273 -14.39 6.41 -2.33
C LEU A 273 -13.53 5.54 -1.42
N ALA A 274 -12.29 5.91 -1.14
CA ALA A 274 -11.40 5.17 -0.25
C ALA A 274 -11.88 5.17 1.20
N PHE A 275 -12.59 6.22 1.63
CA PHE A 275 -13.22 6.21 2.95
C PHE A 275 -14.33 5.15 3.05
N LEU A 276 -15.09 4.96 1.96
CA LEU A 276 -16.15 3.96 1.87
C LEU A 276 -15.62 2.54 1.58
N ILE A 277 -14.53 2.44 0.81
CA ILE A 277 -13.90 1.19 0.36
C ILE A 277 -12.41 1.25 0.73
N PRO A 278 -12.02 0.82 1.95
CA PRO A 278 -10.64 0.91 2.43
C PRO A 278 -9.64 0.01 1.69
N SER A 279 -10.15 -1.00 0.97
CA SER A 279 -9.35 -1.94 0.20
C SER A 279 -8.79 -1.27 -1.07
N THR A 280 -7.47 -1.21 -1.19
CA THR A 280 -6.77 -0.64 -2.36
C THR A 280 -7.05 -1.42 -3.63
N SER A 281 -6.97 -2.76 -3.58
CA SER A 281 -7.22 -3.65 -4.71
C SER A 281 -8.70 -3.67 -5.12
N GLY A 282 -9.61 -3.67 -4.14
CA GLY A 282 -11.05 -3.58 -4.39
C GLY A 282 -11.43 -2.26 -5.05
N LEU A 283 -10.91 -1.14 -4.53
CA LEU A 283 -11.15 0.18 -5.11
C LEU A 283 -10.57 0.29 -6.53
N ALA A 284 -9.34 -0.19 -6.75
CA ALA A 284 -8.72 -0.24 -8.08
C ALA A 284 -9.60 -0.96 -9.09
N SER A 285 -10.05 -2.16 -8.73
CA SER A 285 -10.85 -3.02 -9.60
C SER A 285 -12.19 -2.39 -9.99
N LEU A 286 -12.77 -1.59 -9.10
CA LEU A 286 -14.09 -0.96 -9.33
C LEU A 286 -14.00 0.36 -10.09
N SER A 287 -13.02 1.22 -9.77
CA SER A 287 -13.00 2.60 -10.26
C SER A 287 -12.13 2.81 -11.49
N VAL A 288 -11.02 2.08 -11.62
CA VAL A 288 -10.04 2.28 -12.69
C VAL A 288 -10.63 2.01 -14.08
N PRO A 289 -11.49 0.99 -14.29
CA PRO A 289 -12.19 0.79 -15.57
C PRO A 289 -13.10 1.96 -15.98
N ILE A 290 -13.44 2.87 -15.06
CA ILE A 290 -14.27 4.05 -15.31
C ILE A 290 -13.41 5.29 -15.53
N PHE A 291 -12.49 5.57 -14.58
CA PHE A 291 -11.65 6.77 -14.64
C PHE A 291 -10.56 6.69 -15.71
N GLY A 292 -10.08 5.49 -16.05
CA GLY A 292 -9.08 5.27 -17.08
C GLY A 292 -9.54 5.71 -18.47
N PRO A 293 -10.65 5.15 -19.00
CA PRO A 293 -11.23 5.58 -20.27
C PRO A 293 -11.61 7.07 -20.28
N LEU A 294 -12.11 7.58 -19.15
CA LEU A 294 -12.43 9.01 -19.01
C LEU A 294 -11.19 9.89 -19.17
N ALA A 295 -10.09 9.55 -18.49
CA ALA A 295 -8.83 10.27 -18.64
C ALA A 295 -8.34 10.21 -20.09
N GLN A 296 -8.32 9.01 -20.70
CA GLN A 296 -7.87 8.84 -22.08
C GLN A 296 -8.70 9.67 -23.08
N THR A 297 -10.03 9.69 -22.92
CA THR A 297 -10.94 10.45 -23.81
C THR A 297 -10.73 11.96 -23.68
N LEU A 298 -10.37 12.44 -22.49
CA LEU A 298 -10.01 13.83 -22.23
C LEU A 298 -8.57 14.18 -22.66
N GLY A 299 -7.80 13.23 -23.18
CA GLY A 299 -6.40 13.42 -23.57
C GLY A 299 -5.43 13.45 -22.39
N PHE A 300 -5.82 12.84 -21.26
CA PHE A 300 -5.01 12.72 -20.05
C PHE A 300 -4.44 11.30 -19.92
N ALA A 301 -3.25 11.20 -19.33
CA ALA A 301 -2.55 9.93 -19.16
C ALA A 301 -3.25 9.02 -18.11
N PRO A 302 -3.74 7.82 -18.48
CA PRO A 302 -4.38 6.89 -17.55
C PRO A 302 -3.47 6.43 -16.40
N GLU A 303 -2.15 6.47 -16.58
CA GLU A 303 -1.16 6.18 -15.55
C GLU A 303 -1.29 7.13 -14.36
N ILE A 304 -1.64 8.40 -14.59
CA ILE A 304 -1.84 9.37 -13.52
C ILE A 304 -3.07 9.00 -12.70
N VAL A 305 -4.11 8.41 -13.30
CA VAL A 305 -5.29 7.93 -12.56
C VAL A 305 -4.90 6.86 -11.55
N ILE A 306 -3.98 5.95 -11.91
CA ILE A 306 -3.43 4.95 -10.98
C ILE A 306 -2.72 5.64 -9.81
N SER A 307 -1.92 6.65 -10.08
CA SER A 307 -1.23 7.42 -9.04
C SER A 307 -2.18 8.25 -8.18
N ILE A 308 -3.26 8.80 -8.74
CA ILE A 308 -4.31 9.52 -8.00
C ILE A 308 -5.03 8.55 -7.06
N LEU A 309 -5.40 7.36 -7.54
CA LEU A 309 -5.94 6.29 -6.72
C LEU A 309 -4.99 5.95 -5.58
N SER A 310 -3.70 5.69 -5.89
CA SER A 310 -2.66 5.37 -4.91
C SER A 310 -2.55 6.41 -3.81
N ALA A 311 -2.47 7.68 -4.21
CA ALA A 311 -2.42 8.80 -3.28
C ALA A 311 -3.70 8.89 -2.44
N GLY A 312 -4.88 8.74 -3.07
CA GLY A 312 -6.20 8.89 -2.44
C GLY A 312 -6.45 7.82 -1.39
N SER A 313 -6.29 6.55 -1.77
CA SER A 313 -6.44 5.43 -0.85
C SER A 313 -5.39 5.44 0.24
N GLY A 314 -4.12 5.71 -0.12
CA GLY A 314 -3.02 5.77 0.83
C GLY A 314 -3.25 6.85 1.89
N LEU A 315 -3.67 8.05 1.48
CA LEU A 315 -3.94 9.16 2.38
C LEU A 315 -5.05 8.84 3.39
N VAL A 316 -6.16 8.28 2.92
CA VAL A 316 -7.31 7.92 3.77
C VAL A 316 -6.93 6.81 4.75
N ASN A 317 -6.16 5.82 4.29
CA ASN A 317 -5.72 4.69 5.11
C ASN A 317 -4.76 5.08 6.24
N LEU A 318 -4.21 6.30 6.26
CA LEU A 318 -3.43 6.85 7.37
C LEU A 318 -4.27 7.35 8.55
N ILE A 319 -5.56 7.63 8.34
CA ILE A 319 -6.40 8.31 9.33
C ILE A 319 -7.74 7.64 9.57
N THR A 320 -8.31 6.91 8.61
CA THR A 320 -9.67 6.37 8.71
C THR A 320 -9.81 5.31 9.80
N PRO A 321 -10.91 5.30 10.59
CA PRO A 321 -11.14 4.26 11.60
C PRO A 321 -11.57 2.93 10.97
N THR A 322 -11.87 2.91 9.67
CA THR A 322 -12.18 1.70 8.90
C THR A 322 -10.92 0.93 8.46
N SER A 323 -9.73 1.49 8.71
CA SER A 323 -8.45 0.84 8.44
C SER A 323 -8.10 -0.10 9.59
N GLY A 324 -8.24 -1.40 9.36
CA GLY A 324 -7.90 -2.44 10.35
C GLY A 324 -6.44 -2.38 10.80
N VAL A 325 -5.52 -1.97 9.91
CA VAL A 325 -4.10 -1.81 10.22
C VAL A 325 -3.86 -0.68 11.22
N ILE A 326 -4.48 0.50 11.00
CA ILE A 326 -4.36 1.63 11.93
C ILE A 326 -4.99 1.29 13.27
N MET A 327 -6.22 0.79 13.28
CA MET A 327 -6.92 0.46 14.51
C MET A 327 -6.23 -0.66 15.29
N GLY A 328 -5.72 -1.68 14.59
CA GLY A 328 -4.94 -2.76 15.18
C GLY A 328 -3.62 -2.26 15.77
N GLY A 329 -2.85 -1.47 15.02
CA GLY A 329 -1.58 -0.90 15.48
C GLY A 329 -1.73 0.01 16.70
N LEU A 330 -2.77 0.85 16.71
CA LEU A 330 -3.13 1.71 17.84
C LEU A 330 -3.51 0.89 19.08
N ALA A 331 -4.36 -0.13 18.91
CA ALA A 331 -4.81 -0.99 20.00
C ALA A 331 -3.65 -1.80 20.62
N ILE A 332 -2.76 -2.35 19.78
CA ILE A 332 -1.54 -3.05 20.23
C ILE A 332 -0.69 -2.09 21.05
N SER A 333 -0.47 -0.88 20.56
CA SER A 333 0.46 0.09 21.17
C SER A 333 -0.16 0.92 22.31
N LYS A 334 -1.40 0.61 22.71
CA LYS A 334 -2.14 1.33 23.77
C LYS A 334 -2.31 2.83 23.49
N VAL A 335 -2.57 3.19 22.23
CA VAL A 335 -2.85 4.57 21.81
C VAL A 335 -4.31 4.70 21.43
N GLU A 336 -4.98 5.75 21.89
CA GLU A 336 -6.36 6.03 21.51
C GLU A 336 -6.44 6.63 20.11
N TYR A 337 -7.50 6.27 19.39
CA TYR A 337 -7.75 6.78 18.04
C TYR A 337 -7.91 8.31 18.00
N THR A 338 -8.51 8.91 19.04
CA THR A 338 -8.64 10.37 19.18
C THR A 338 -7.27 11.05 19.25
N THR A 339 -6.34 10.50 20.01
CA THR A 339 -4.95 10.96 20.11
C THR A 339 -4.24 10.83 18.76
N TRP A 340 -4.43 9.71 18.07
CA TRP A 340 -3.91 9.50 16.72
C TRP A 340 -4.41 10.54 15.73
N VAL A 341 -5.72 10.78 15.65
CA VAL A 341 -6.30 11.78 14.75
C VAL A 341 -5.72 13.16 15.03
N LYS A 342 -5.61 13.56 16.31
CA LYS A 342 -5.02 14.85 16.71
C LYS A 342 -3.57 15.00 16.25
N PHE A 343 -2.79 13.91 16.32
CA PHE A 343 -1.41 13.88 15.82
C PHE A 343 -1.33 13.94 14.29
N VAL A 344 -2.02 13.01 13.64
CA VAL A 344 -1.82 12.69 12.23
C VAL A 344 -2.46 13.71 11.29
N THR A 345 -3.50 14.43 11.73
CA THR A 345 -4.26 15.36 10.88
C THR A 345 -3.36 16.38 10.17
N LYS A 346 -2.39 16.98 10.88
CA LYS A 346 -1.46 17.95 10.27
C LYS A 346 -0.58 17.30 9.21
N ILE A 347 -0.14 16.06 9.46
CA ILE A 347 0.70 15.29 8.55
C ILE A 347 -0.08 14.94 7.29
N VAL A 348 -1.31 14.43 7.45
CA VAL A 348 -2.23 14.09 6.35
C VAL A 348 -2.51 15.33 5.48
N ILE A 349 -2.75 16.49 6.06
CA ILE A 349 -2.96 17.73 5.29
C ILE A 349 -1.73 18.10 4.47
N CYS A 350 -0.52 18.02 5.07
CA CYS A 350 0.72 18.30 4.34
C CYS A 350 0.95 17.30 3.20
N ILE A 351 0.69 16.00 3.44
CA ILE A 351 0.79 14.95 2.42
C ILE A 351 -0.24 15.18 1.31
N TYR A 352 -1.49 15.52 1.64
CA TYR A 352 -2.53 15.84 0.67
C TYR A 352 -2.08 16.97 -0.28
N ILE A 353 -1.59 18.08 0.29
CA ILE A 353 -1.13 19.23 -0.50
C ILE A 353 0.05 18.82 -1.39
N SER A 354 1.02 18.08 -0.84
CA SER A 354 2.19 17.62 -1.62
C SER A 354 1.78 16.68 -2.75
N SER A 355 0.92 15.70 -2.49
CA SER A 355 0.41 14.77 -3.48
C SER A 355 -0.40 15.47 -4.56
N ALA A 356 -1.27 16.42 -4.18
CA ALA A 356 -2.05 17.21 -5.13
C ALA A 356 -1.15 17.97 -6.11
N ILE A 357 -0.06 18.57 -5.62
CA ILE A 357 0.92 19.28 -6.46
C ILE A 357 1.64 18.30 -7.40
N ILE A 358 2.17 17.19 -6.87
CA ILE A 358 2.91 16.20 -7.66
C ILE A 358 2.03 15.61 -8.77
N LEU A 359 0.81 15.21 -8.43
CA LEU A 359 -0.15 14.65 -9.38
C LEU A 359 -0.55 15.68 -10.43
N SER A 360 -0.78 16.93 -10.04
CA SER A 360 -1.15 18.01 -10.97
C SER A 360 -0.02 18.30 -11.96
N ILE A 361 1.23 18.35 -11.49
CA ILE A 361 2.40 18.49 -12.34
C ILE A 361 2.54 17.28 -13.28
N GLY A 362 2.38 16.06 -12.75
CA GLY A 362 2.39 14.84 -13.54
C GLY A 362 1.38 14.88 -14.68
N MET A 363 0.13 15.27 -14.39
CA MET A 363 -0.93 15.38 -15.39
C MET A 363 -0.67 16.46 -16.45
N MET A 364 0.09 17.51 -16.13
CA MET A 364 0.44 18.55 -17.10
C MET A 364 1.57 18.12 -18.03
N LEU A 365 2.54 17.36 -17.51
CA LEU A 365 3.78 17.03 -18.22
C LEU A 365 3.68 15.74 -19.03
N ILE A 366 2.86 14.79 -18.59
CA ILE A 366 2.73 13.46 -19.19
C ILE A 366 1.49 13.46 -20.09
N LYS A 367 1.67 13.04 -21.34
CA LYS A 367 0.63 12.95 -22.37
C LYS A 367 0.50 11.55 -22.92
#